data_AF-A0A255SCJ4-F1
#
_entry.id   AF-A0A255SCJ4-F1
#
_cell.length_a   1.000
_cell.length_b   1.000
_cell.length_c   1.000
_cell.angle_alpha   90.00
_cell.angle_beta   90.00
_cell.angle_gamma   90.00
#
_symmetry.space_group_name_H-M   'P 1'
#
loop_
_entity.id
_entity.type
_entity.pdbx_description
1 polymer ?
#
loop_
_entity_poly.entity_id
_entity_poly.type
_entity_poly.pdbx_seq_one_letter_code
_entity_poly.pdbx_strand_id
1 'polypeptide(L)'
;MKTIKGISIRNRNFDKFKKVADLIYFDGPLLSHYVTINGDNYLFYWIDQDDADNRWMFIRTDYDTILKYTQKKQTLRNILSSPLDDIVYTVDIDNEGHHHNFQAHSIEDFPEDYLPSEDSYYEFEPEDVNKENLSIAEMSGKKLDWFRKVCAAVL
;
A
#
# COMPACT_ATOMS: atom_id res chain seq x y z
N MET A 1 -9.90 16.85 -6.75
CA MET A 1 -8.44 16.51 -6.71
C MET A 1 -7.65 17.03 -7.93
N LYS A 2 -6.30 17.03 -7.87
CA LYS A 2 -5.40 17.46 -8.97
C LYS A 2 -5.29 16.41 -10.08
N THR A 3 -4.95 16.82 -11.31
CA THR A 3 -4.61 15.86 -12.38
C THR A 3 -3.14 15.46 -12.26
N ILE A 4 -2.86 14.16 -12.26
CA ILE A 4 -1.51 13.60 -12.24
C ILE A 4 -1.24 13.00 -13.61
N LYS A 5 -0.06 13.24 -14.19
CA LYS A 5 0.32 12.62 -15.46
C LYS A 5 0.45 11.11 -15.28
N GLY A 6 -0.24 10.33 -16.10
CA GLY A 6 -0.28 8.88 -15.95
C GLY A 6 -0.91 8.16 -17.13
N ILE A 7 -0.83 6.83 -17.07
CA ILE A 7 -1.43 5.92 -18.04
C ILE A 7 -2.70 5.37 -17.41
N SER A 8 -3.84 5.63 -18.03
CA SER A 8 -5.11 5.03 -17.62
C SER A 8 -5.06 3.52 -17.84
N ILE A 9 -5.39 2.79 -16.78
CA ILE A 9 -5.42 1.35 -16.78
C ILE A 9 -6.86 0.89 -16.93
N ARG A 10 -7.16 0.25 -18.06
CA ARG A 10 -8.46 -0.38 -18.29
C ARG A 10 -8.44 -1.79 -17.70
N ASN A 11 -9.54 -2.15 -17.04
CA ASN A 11 -9.83 -3.48 -16.50
C ASN A 11 -8.90 -3.90 -15.34
N ARG A 12 -9.28 -3.53 -14.12
CA ARG A 12 -8.62 -3.96 -12.88
C ARG A 12 -9.62 -4.63 -11.95
N ASN A 13 -9.18 -5.71 -11.32
CA ASN A 13 -9.98 -6.48 -10.40
C ASN A 13 -9.35 -6.34 -9.00
N PHE A 14 -10.08 -5.64 -8.12
CA PHE A 14 -9.69 -5.42 -6.72
C PHE A 14 -10.06 -6.59 -5.80
N ASP A 15 -10.90 -7.52 -6.26
CA ASP A 15 -11.29 -8.72 -5.51
C ASP A 15 -10.09 -9.63 -5.17
N LYS A 16 -8.96 -9.41 -5.83
CA LYS A 16 -7.70 -10.10 -5.56
C LYS A 16 -6.93 -9.54 -4.38
N PHE A 17 -7.30 -8.38 -3.87
CA PHE A 17 -6.65 -7.74 -2.72
C PHE A 17 -7.37 -8.13 -1.44
N LYS A 18 -6.60 -8.57 -0.45
CA LYS A 18 -7.09 -8.80 0.90
C LYS A 18 -6.41 -7.82 1.83
N LYS A 19 -7.21 -7.04 2.56
CA LYS A 19 -6.71 -6.15 3.61
C LYS A 19 -6.05 -6.98 4.71
N VAL A 20 -4.82 -6.62 5.06
CA VAL A 20 -4.05 -7.24 6.14
C VAL A 20 -4.19 -6.41 7.41
N ALA A 21 -3.91 -5.10 7.34
CA ALA A 21 -3.99 -4.20 8.49
C ALA A 21 -4.15 -2.74 8.06
N ASP A 22 -4.69 -1.92 8.95
CA ASP A 22 -4.49 -0.47 8.92
C ASP A 22 -3.22 -0.17 9.72
N LEU A 23 -2.22 0.39 9.04
CA LEU A 23 -0.97 0.81 9.67
C LEU A 23 -1.12 2.18 10.32
N ILE A 24 -1.86 3.08 9.67
CA ILE A 24 -2.20 4.41 10.17
C ILE A 24 -3.71 4.57 10.11
N TYR A 25 -4.30 4.93 11.25
CA TYR A 25 -5.73 5.16 11.38
C TYR A 25 -5.99 6.49 12.11
N PHE A 26 -6.78 7.36 11.50
CA PHE A 26 -7.25 8.60 12.11
C PHE A 26 -8.60 9.00 11.51
N ASP A 27 -9.68 8.74 12.24
CA ASP A 27 -11.08 8.90 11.78
C ASP A 27 -11.36 8.23 10.42
N GLY A 28 -10.61 7.17 10.14
CA GLY A 28 -10.54 6.50 8.85
C GLY A 28 -9.12 5.96 8.59
N PRO A 29 -8.97 4.96 7.71
CA PRO A 29 -7.65 4.49 7.31
C PRO A 29 -6.92 5.58 6.51
N LEU A 30 -5.66 5.84 6.85
CA LEU A 30 -4.77 6.69 6.05
C LEU A 30 -3.70 5.88 5.34
N LEU A 31 -3.23 4.80 5.98
CA LEU A 31 -2.27 3.87 5.40
C LEU A 31 -2.71 2.44 5.72
N SER A 32 -2.95 1.64 4.71
CA SER A 32 -3.39 0.25 4.84
C SER A 32 -2.48 -0.69 4.07
N HIS A 33 -2.17 -1.84 4.68
CA HIS A 33 -1.46 -2.93 4.03
C HIS A 33 -2.44 -3.93 3.45
N TYR A 34 -2.27 -4.24 2.17
CA TYR A 34 -3.00 -5.26 1.44
C TYR A 34 -2.05 -6.33 0.91
N VAL A 35 -2.56 -7.54 0.75
CA VAL A 35 -1.86 -8.64 0.08
C VAL A 35 -2.72 -9.17 -1.06
N THR A 36 -2.10 -9.50 -2.19
CA THR A 36 -2.81 -10.17 -3.28
C THR A 36 -2.94 -11.67 -3.00
N ILE A 37 -3.83 -12.34 -3.73
CA ILE A 37 -3.92 -13.82 -3.73
C ILE A 37 -2.59 -14.52 -4.08
N ASN A 38 -1.69 -13.83 -4.78
CA ASN A 38 -0.37 -14.33 -5.16
C ASN A 38 0.69 -14.09 -4.08
N GLY A 39 0.37 -13.32 -3.02
CA GLY A 39 1.30 -12.97 -1.95
C GLY A 39 2.04 -11.65 -2.13
N ASP A 40 1.70 -10.85 -3.15
CA ASP A 40 2.32 -9.54 -3.37
C ASP A 40 1.80 -8.53 -2.35
N ASN A 41 2.70 -7.74 -1.75
CA ASN A 41 2.33 -6.74 -0.74
C ASN A 41 2.11 -5.37 -1.39
N TYR A 42 1.06 -4.70 -0.95
CA TYR A 42 0.72 -3.35 -1.39
C TYR A 42 0.44 -2.46 -0.20
N LEU A 43 0.92 -1.22 -0.27
CA LEU A 43 0.53 -0.16 0.66
C LEU A 43 -0.41 0.79 -0.05
N PHE A 44 -1.56 1.05 0.57
CA PHE A 44 -2.57 2.01 0.14
C PHE A 44 -2.50 3.21 1.06
N TYR A 45 -2.24 4.38 0.50
CA TYR A 45 -2.10 5.65 1.19
C TYR A 45 -3.15 6.64 0.68
N TRP A 46 -3.94 7.21 1.58
CA TRP A 46 -4.90 8.26 1.23
C TRP A 46 -4.16 9.58 0.96
N ILE A 47 -4.42 10.23 -0.18
CA ILE A 47 -3.65 11.41 -0.61
C ILE A 47 -4.47 12.67 -0.85
N ASP A 48 -5.75 12.54 -1.19
CA ASP A 48 -6.63 13.68 -1.47
C ASP A 48 -8.10 13.24 -1.44
N GLN A 49 -9.01 14.20 -1.34
CA GLN A 49 -10.44 13.98 -1.50
C GLN A 49 -11.11 15.16 -2.18
N ASP A 50 -12.27 14.94 -2.75
CA ASP A 50 -13.23 15.99 -3.06
C ASP A 50 -14.64 15.60 -2.59
N ASP A 51 -15.67 16.31 -3.06
CA ASP A 51 -17.05 16.10 -2.62
C ASP A 51 -17.61 14.72 -3.03
N ALA A 52 -17.00 14.07 -4.02
CA ALA A 52 -17.49 12.80 -4.57
C ALA A 52 -16.57 11.62 -4.25
N ASP A 53 -15.26 11.84 -4.28
CA ASP A 53 -14.28 10.77 -4.32
C ASP A 53 -13.12 10.95 -3.32
N ASN A 54 -12.61 9.83 -2.83
CA ASN A 54 -11.34 9.73 -2.12
C ASN A 54 -10.26 9.19 -3.05
N ARG A 55 -9.12 9.89 -3.15
CA ARG A 55 -7.97 9.41 -3.91
C ARG A 55 -7.05 8.61 -3.03
N TRP A 56 -6.74 7.42 -3.50
CA TRP A 56 -5.76 6.54 -2.89
C TRP A 56 -4.58 6.35 -3.83
N MET A 57 -3.38 6.62 -3.32
CA MET A 57 -2.14 6.15 -3.89
C MET A 57 -1.91 4.71 -3.41
N PHE A 58 -1.39 3.84 -4.26
CA PHE A 58 -0.88 2.57 -3.79
C PHE A 58 0.33 2.11 -4.58
N ILE A 59 1.20 1.38 -3.90
CA ILE A 59 2.46 0.88 -4.45
C ILE A 59 2.66 -0.59 -4.13
N ARG A 60 3.40 -1.29 -4.99
CA ARG A 60 3.91 -2.61 -4.66
C ARG A 60 5.17 -2.47 -3.80
N THR A 61 5.22 -3.20 -2.70
CA THR A 61 6.38 -3.23 -1.80
C THR A 61 6.65 -4.65 -1.31
N ASP A 62 7.73 -4.86 -0.57
CA ASP A 62 8.00 -6.11 0.13
C ASP A 62 7.72 -6.00 1.63
N TYR A 63 7.60 -7.15 2.26
CA TYR A 63 7.33 -7.22 3.70
C TYR A 63 8.48 -6.66 4.54
N ASP A 64 9.73 -6.78 4.07
CA ASP A 64 10.91 -6.25 4.79
C ASP A 64 10.87 -4.72 4.88
N THR A 65 10.44 -4.06 3.81
CA THR A 65 10.24 -2.61 3.75
C THR A 65 9.14 -2.16 4.71
N ILE A 66 8.01 -2.88 4.75
CA ILE A 66 6.92 -2.61 5.71
C ILE A 66 7.40 -2.82 7.15
N LEU A 67 8.21 -3.85 7.41
CA LEU A 67 8.75 -4.10 8.74
C LEU A 67 9.75 -3.01 9.16
N LYS A 68 10.63 -2.57 8.25
CA LYS A 68 11.54 -1.44 8.50
C LYS A 68 10.77 -0.16 8.82
N TYR A 69 9.66 0.09 8.12
CA TYR A 69 8.78 1.21 8.40
C TYR A 69 8.24 1.17 9.83
N THR A 70 7.58 0.07 10.19
CA THR A 70 6.96 -0.11 11.53
C THR A 70 7.98 -0.11 12.66
N GLN A 71 9.24 -0.44 12.37
CA GLN A 71 10.38 -0.34 13.30
C GLN A 71 11.05 1.05 13.32
N LYS A 72 10.48 2.07 12.67
CA LYS A 72 11.01 3.43 12.58
C LYS A 72 12.41 3.49 11.91
N LYS A 73 12.75 2.52 11.05
CA LYS A 73 14.04 2.44 10.34
C LYS A 73 14.01 3.08 8.95
N GLN A 74 12.83 3.37 8.42
CA GLN A 74 12.63 4.04 7.14
C GLN A 74 11.35 4.88 7.20
N THR A 75 11.24 5.89 6.34
CA THR A 75 10.11 6.84 6.30
C THR A 75 9.10 6.42 5.25
N LEU A 76 7.84 6.82 5.43
CA LEU A 76 6.78 6.55 4.45
C LEU A 76 7.11 7.21 3.10
N ARG A 77 7.66 8.43 3.13
CA ARG A 77 8.15 9.14 1.94
C ARG A 77 9.10 8.29 1.10
N ASN A 78 10.10 7.66 1.71
CA ASN A 78 11.06 6.80 1.00
C ASN A 78 10.40 5.54 0.44
N ILE A 79 9.42 4.98 1.15
CA ILE A 79 8.73 3.77 0.72
C ILE A 79 7.85 4.06 -0.50
N LEU A 80 7.06 5.13 -0.46
CA LEU A 80 6.21 5.55 -1.57
C LEU A 80 7.02 6.01 -2.78
N SER A 81 8.23 6.56 -2.56
CA SER A 81 9.10 7.06 -3.62
C SER A 81 10.00 6.00 -4.26
N SER A 82 10.01 4.77 -3.75
CA SER A 82 10.83 3.68 -4.29
C SER A 82 10.07 2.35 -4.29
N PRO A 83 8.95 2.28 -5.05
CA PRO A 83 8.19 1.05 -5.18
C PRO A 83 8.99 -0.04 -5.90
N LEU A 84 8.67 -1.31 -5.64
CA LEU A 84 9.43 -2.46 -6.18
C LEU A 84 9.47 -2.54 -7.71
N ASP A 85 8.48 -1.96 -8.38
CA ASP A 85 8.33 -1.96 -9.84
C ASP A 85 8.51 -0.56 -10.45
N ASP A 86 9.02 0.41 -9.69
CA ASP A 86 9.17 1.82 -10.09
C ASP A 86 7.85 2.47 -10.57
N ILE A 87 6.70 1.91 -10.19
CA ILE A 87 5.37 2.39 -10.57
C ILE A 87 4.56 2.73 -9.33
N VAL A 88 3.93 3.91 -9.38
CA VAL A 88 2.94 4.35 -8.40
C VAL A 88 1.57 4.32 -9.04
N TYR A 89 0.59 3.75 -8.35
CA TYR A 89 -0.78 3.65 -8.83
C TYR A 89 -1.69 4.62 -8.08
N THR A 90 -2.75 5.07 -8.75
CA THR A 90 -3.86 5.78 -8.09
C THR A 90 -5.20 5.13 -8.43
N VAL A 91 -6.13 5.29 -7.49
CA VAL A 91 -7.54 4.93 -7.64
C VAL A 91 -8.39 5.97 -6.93
N ASP A 92 -9.51 6.31 -7.55
CA ASP A 92 -10.55 7.12 -6.92
C ASP A 92 -11.65 6.18 -6.42
N ILE A 93 -12.09 6.40 -5.18
CA ILE A 93 -13.14 5.62 -4.51
C ILE A 93 -14.28 6.55 -4.16
N ASP A 94 -15.45 6.30 -4.75
CA ASP A 94 -16.64 7.12 -4.51
C ASP A 94 -17.26 6.85 -3.12
N ASN A 95 -18.27 7.65 -2.77
CA ASN A 95 -19.02 7.51 -1.52
C ASN A 95 -19.79 6.17 -1.39
N GLU A 96 -19.98 5.42 -2.48
CA GLU A 96 -20.60 4.09 -2.49
C GLU A 96 -19.56 2.96 -2.39
N GLY A 97 -18.27 3.30 -2.38
CA GLY A 97 -17.15 2.37 -2.34
C GLY A 97 -16.76 1.79 -3.70
N HIS A 98 -17.27 2.34 -4.80
CA HIS A 98 -16.88 1.93 -6.14
C HIS A 98 -15.54 2.54 -6.52
N HIS A 99 -14.66 1.67 -7.01
CA HIS A 99 -13.34 2.06 -7.47
C HIS A 99 -13.36 2.44 -8.95
N HIS A 100 -12.83 3.61 -9.29
CA HIS A 100 -12.69 4.09 -10.66
C HIS A 100 -11.41 4.92 -10.86
N ASN A 101 -11.24 5.45 -12.08
CA ASN A 101 -10.09 6.28 -12.46
C ASN A 101 -8.69 5.69 -12.19
N PHE A 102 -8.52 4.39 -12.44
CA PHE A 102 -7.24 3.72 -12.24
C PHE A 102 -6.14 4.22 -13.17
N GLN A 103 -5.02 4.62 -12.57
CA GLN A 103 -3.89 5.16 -13.30
C GLN A 103 -2.57 4.65 -12.74
N ALA A 104 -1.57 4.52 -13.61
CA ALA A 104 -0.17 4.30 -13.25
C ALA A 104 0.66 5.53 -13.60
N HIS A 105 1.62 5.84 -12.76
CA HIS A 105 2.37 7.08 -12.76
C HIS A 105 3.84 6.82 -12.44
N SER A 106 4.70 7.74 -12.87
CA SER A 106 6.02 7.91 -12.28
C SER A 106 5.88 8.70 -10.98
N ILE A 107 6.69 8.39 -9.96
CA ILE A 107 6.75 9.18 -8.73
C ILE A 107 7.11 10.65 -9.01
N GLU A 108 7.94 10.90 -10.01
CA GLU A 108 8.40 12.25 -10.39
C GLU A 108 7.26 13.13 -10.93
N ASP A 109 6.16 12.52 -11.39
CA ASP A 109 4.98 13.23 -11.89
C ASP A 109 3.99 13.59 -10.75
N PHE A 110 4.25 13.17 -9.49
CA PHE A 110 3.36 13.47 -8.36
C PHE A 110 3.53 14.90 -7.82
N PRO A 111 2.43 15.57 -7.46
CA PRO A 111 2.48 16.79 -6.67
C PRO A 111 3.16 16.55 -5.31
N GLU A 112 4.03 17.47 -4.90
CA GLU A 112 4.77 17.39 -3.64
C GLU A 112 3.84 17.31 -2.42
N ASP A 113 2.66 17.94 -2.48
CA ASP A 113 1.68 17.93 -1.38
C ASP A 113 0.88 16.63 -1.26
N TYR A 114 1.04 15.69 -2.20
CA TYR A 114 0.50 14.33 -2.08
C TYR A 114 1.52 13.37 -1.45
N LEU A 115 2.75 13.81 -1.28
CA LEU A 115 3.81 13.00 -0.71
C LEU A 115 3.93 13.29 0.80
N PRO A 116 4.17 12.27 1.63
CA PRO A 116 4.42 12.48 3.05
C PRO A 116 5.64 13.37 3.30
N SER A 117 5.75 13.89 4.53
CA SER A 117 6.96 14.58 4.97
C SER A 117 8.19 13.67 4.86
N GLU A 118 9.36 14.26 4.64
CA GLU A 118 10.64 13.53 4.62
C GLU A 118 10.85 12.71 5.91
N ASP A 119 10.42 13.25 7.05
CA ASP A 119 10.55 12.65 8.39
C ASP A 119 9.33 11.80 8.78
N SER A 120 8.56 11.30 7.81
CA SER A 120 7.35 10.49 8.03
C SER A 120 7.64 9.08 8.55
N TYR A 121 8.31 8.97 9.70
CA TYR A 121 8.52 7.70 10.40
C TYR A 121 7.20 7.15 10.95
N TYR A 122 7.19 5.86 11.25
CA TYR A 122 6.05 5.25 11.92
C TYR A 122 5.94 5.76 13.36
N GLU A 123 4.85 6.43 13.69
CA GLU A 123 4.62 7.03 15.02
C GLU A 123 3.57 6.30 15.86
N PHE A 124 2.86 5.33 15.28
CA PHE A 124 1.81 4.57 15.95
C PHE A 124 2.42 3.44 16.77
N GLU A 125 1.82 3.14 17.93
CA GLU A 125 2.30 2.06 18.79
C GLU A 125 1.61 0.74 18.42
N PRO A 126 2.28 -0.42 18.58
CA PRO A 126 1.75 -1.72 18.15
C PRO A 126 0.47 -2.15 18.89
N GLU A 127 0.06 -1.47 19.97
CA GLU A 127 -1.24 -1.68 20.60
C GLU A 127 -2.43 -1.22 19.73
N ASP A 128 -2.21 -0.30 18.78
CA ASP A 128 -3.25 0.21 17.88
C ASP A 128 -3.51 -0.72 16.68
N VAL A 129 -2.58 -1.62 16.37
CA VAL A 129 -2.70 -2.58 15.27
C VAL A 129 -3.36 -3.86 15.83
N ASN A 130 -4.67 -3.97 15.61
CA ASN A 130 -5.52 -5.06 16.05
C ASN A 130 -4.81 -6.44 15.96
N LYS A 131 -4.60 -7.11 17.11
CA LYS A 131 -3.77 -8.33 17.27
C LYS A 131 -4.14 -9.49 16.34
N GLU A 132 -5.34 -9.49 15.78
CA GLU A 132 -5.78 -10.49 14.80
C GLU A 132 -5.05 -10.37 13.45
N ASN A 133 -4.62 -9.16 13.06
CA ASN A 133 -4.01 -8.88 11.75
C ASN A 133 -2.55 -9.33 11.65
N LEU A 134 -1.81 -9.31 12.78
CA LEU A 134 -0.43 -9.80 12.87
C LEU A 134 -0.36 -11.31 12.57
N SER A 135 -1.36 -12.08 13.01
CA SER A 135 -1.40 -13.53 12.75
C SER A 135 -1.45 -13.84 11.25
N ILE A 136 -2.16 -13.04 10.46
CA ILE A 136 -2.29 -13.23 9.01
C ILE A 136 -1.01 -12.81 8.29
N ALA A 137 -0.38 -11.70 8.70
CA ALA A 137 0.90 -11.26 8.14
C ALA A 137 2.02 -12.27 8.41
N GLU A 138 2.13 -12.77 9.65
CA GLU A 138 3.07 -13.83 10.04
C GLU A 138 2.80 -15.14 9.30
N MET A 139 1.53 -15.50 9.10
CA MET A 139 1.15 -16.66 8.30
C MET A 139 1.47 -16.48 6.82
N SER A 140 1.32 -15.27 6.27
CA SER A 140 1.69 -14.97 4.88
C SER A 140 3.20 -15.06 4.68
N GLY A 141 3.99 -14.53 5.62
CA GLY A 141 5.45 -14.63 5.61
C GLY A 141 5.93 -16.07 5.73
N LYS A 142 5.34 -16.87 6.63
CA LYS A 142 5.62 -18.32 6.75
C LYS A 142 5.20 -19.10 5.52
N LYS A 143 4.08 -18.74 4.89
CA LYS A 143 3.60 -19.38 3.66
C LYS A 143 4.54 -19.05 2.49
N LEU A 144 5.00 -17.81 2.37
CA LEU A 144 5.98 -17.39 1.35
C LEU A 144 7.35 -18.07 1.58
N ASP A 145 7.80 -18.18 2.82
CA ASP A 145 9.03 -18.91 3.18
C ASP A 145 8.93 -20.42 2.88
N TRP A 146 7.77 -21.03 3.15
CA TRP A 146 7.49 -22.42 2.77
C TRP A 146 7.49 -22.61 1.25
N PHE A 147 6.83 -21.74 0.48
CA PHE A 147 6.87 -21.80 -0.99
C PHE A 147 8.29 -21.65 -1.54
N ARG A 148 9.10 -20.73 -1.00
CA ARG A 148 10.51 -20.57 -1.39
C ARG A 148 11.34 -21.82 -1.11
N LYS A 149 11.15 -22.45 0.05
CA LYS A 149 11.82 -23.71 0.42
C LYS A 149 11.39 -24.89 -0.47
N VAL A 150 10.11 -24.97 -0.82
CA VAL A 150 9.60 -26.01 -1.73
C VAL A 150 10.18 -25.85 -3.14
N CYS A 151 10.25 -24.62 -3.66
CA CYS A 151 10.85 -24.37 -4.97
C CYS A 151 12.37 -24.59 -5.00
N ALA A 152 13.08 -24.29 -3.90
CA ALA A 152 14.52 -24.52 -3.80
C ALA A 152 14.90 -26.02 -3.67
N ALA A 153 13.96 -26.88 -3.25
CA ALA A 153 14.18 -28.33 -3.11
C ALA A 153 13.90 -29.13 -4.39
N VAL A 154 13.52 -28.48 -5.51
CA VAL A 154 13.19 -29.10 -6.81
C VAL A 154 14.25 -28.79 -7.89
N LEU A 155 15.40 -28.23 -7.49
CA LEU A 155 16.63 -28.14 -8.30
C LEU A 155 17.66 -29.14 -7.77
#